data_AF-A0A6N7D829-F1
#
_entry.id   AF-A0A6N7D829-F1
#
_cell.length_a   1.000
_cell.length_b   1.000
_cell.length_c   1.000
_cell.angle_alpha   90.00
_cell.angle_beta   90.00
_cell.angle_gamma   90.00
#
_symmetry.space_group_name_H-M   'P 1'
#
loop_
_entity.id
_entity.type
_entity.pdbx_description
1 polymer ?
#
loop_
_entity_poly.entity_id
_entity_poly.type
_entity_poly.pdbx_seq_one_letter_code
_entity_poly.pdbx_strand_id
1 'polypeptide(L)'
;MTERARARKTFMGVKLRRLRAERGLSQTALAQALGLSPSYLDQLEQNQRPLTVAVLLRLQRALDVDVQAFSKDEEARLVAGLREALADALEPVALPELQEVAAQMPALGRAVVALHRRAADLRERLEMLSLRLGDDRADTSALPTMPFEVVRDFFFAHQNHFDPLERAAEAPAAGMAQVDWLERRLAHEHGVRVVLAGEGEARKRRYDVASRTLRIHPSLGPAQRAFRLAT
;
A
#
# COMPACT_ATOMS: atom_id res chain seq x y z
N MET A 1 32.19 7.12 42.39
CA MET A 1 31.16 8.19 42.44
C MET A 1 31.58 9.22 41.41
N THR A 2 30.85 9.55 40.34
CA THR A 2 29.40 9.75 40.20
C THR A 2 29.16 9.88 38.69
N GLU A 3 28.51 8.91 38.05
CA GLU A 3 28.05 9.09 36.67
C GLU A 3 26.55 9.42 36.73
N ARG A 4 26.26 10.73 36.68
CA ARG A 4 24.91 11.28 36.71
C ARG A 4 24.10 10.64 35.58
N ALA A 5 23.09 9.85 35.96
CA ALA A 5 22.06 9.33 35.08
C ALA A 5 21.56 10.45 34.15
N ARG A 6 22.00 10.43 32.89
CA ARG A 6 21.50 11.30 31.83
C ARG A 6 20.00 11.04 31.76
N ALA A 7 19.21 12.01 32.24
CA ALA A 7 17.77 11.86 32.43
C ALA A 7 17.11 11.33 31.15
N ARG A 8 16.78 10.04 31.18
CA ARG A 8 16.12 9.32 30.10
C ARG A 8 14.78 10.02 29.86
N LYS A 9 14.55 10.50 28.64
CA LYS A 9 13.30 11.21 28.30
C LYS A 9 12.17 10.19 28.29
N THR A 10 11.42 10.13 29.37
CA THR A 10 10.36 9.15 29.58
C THR A 10 9.02 9.75 29.13
N PHE A 11 8.54 9.35 27.96
CA PHE A 11 7.21 9.71 27.47
C PHE A 11 6.22 8.62 27.91
N MET A 12 5.35 8.92 28.88
CA MET A 12 4.38 7.96 29.46
C MET A 12 3.00 8.58 29.74
N GLY A 13 2.57 9.52 28.90
CA GLY A 13 1.31 10.24 29.05
C GLY A 13 0.07 9.37 29.09
N VAL A 14 0.02 8.32 28.24
CA VAL A 14 -1.10 7.38 28.18
C VAL A 14 -1.28 6.61 29.50
N LYS A 15 -0.16 6.19 30.13
CA LYS A 15 -0.17 5.51 31.43
C LYS A 15 -0.55 6.46 32.57
N LEU A 16 -0.09 7.70 32.54
CA LEU A 16 -0.48 8.74 33.49
C LEU A 16 -2.00 8.98 33.46
N ARG A 17 -2.57 9.09 32.25
CA ARG A 17 -4.01 9.22 32.04
C ARG A 17 -4.79 8.00 32.55
N ARG A 18 -4.27 6.79 32.33
CA ARG A 18 -4.91 5.55 32.83
C ARG A 18 -4.87 5.46 34.35
N LEU A 19 -3.72 5.71 34.97
CA LEU A 19 -3.56 5.73 36.43
C LEU A 19 -4.50 6.77 37.07
N ARG A 20 -4.63 7.93 36.44
CA ARG A 20 -5.58 8.97 36.85
C ARG A 20 -7.03 8.45 36.82
N ALA A 21 -7.42 7.79 35.75
CA ALA A 21 -8.77 7.24 35.58
C ALA A 21 -9.06 6.11 36.59
N GLU A 22 -8.11 5.20 36.82
CA GLU A 22 -8.22 4.12 37.81
C GLU A 22 -8.39 4.64 39.24
N ARG A 23 -7.86 5.83 39.53
CA ARG A 23 -8.03 6.52 40.82
C ARG A 23 -9.25 7.46 40.85
N GLY A 24 -10.06 7.50 39.79
CA GLY A 24 -11.24 8.36 39.70
C GLY A 24 -10.95 9.87 39.69
N LEU A 25 -9.73 10.27 39.31
CA LEU A 25 -9.28 11.66 39.39
C LEU A 25 -9.55 12.43 38.07
N SER A 26 -9.95 13.70 38.19
CA SER A 26 -9.93 14.63 37.05
C SER A 26 -8.49 15.09 36.75
N GLN A 27 -8.22 15.60 35.55
CA GLN A 27 -6.90 16.18 35.22
C GLN A 27 -6.56 17.31 36.20
N THR A 28 -7.51 18.17 36.55
CA THR A 28 -7.30 19.26 37.51
C THR A 28 -6.96 18.75 38.90
N ALA A 29 -7.65 17.71 39.38
CA ALA A 29 -7.38 17.10 40.68
C ALA A 29 -5.99 16.46 40.74
N LEU A 30 -5.59 15.73 39.70
CA LEU A 30 -4.25 15.17 39.63
C LEU A 30 -3.16 16.24 39.52
N ALA A 31 -3.40 17.29 38.74
CA ALA A 31 -2.48 18.41 38.61
C ALA A 31 -2.24 19.08 39.97
N GLN A 32 -3.30 19.31 40.74
CA GLN A 32 -3.21 19.83 42.10
C GLN A 32 -2.44 18.89 43.04
N ALA A 33 -2.75 17.59 43.03
CA ALA A 33 -2.06 16.58 43.85
C ALA A 33 -0.55 16.50 43.54
N LEU A 34 -0.16 16.78 42.30
CA LEU A 34 1.24 16.80 41.86
C LEU A 34 1.90 18.19 41.95
N GLY A 35 1.17 19.23 42.35
CA GLY A 35 1.66 20.61 42.35
C GLY A 35 2.11 21.07 40.96
N LEU A 36 1.33 20.73 39.93
CA LEU A 36 1.53 21.07 38.52
C LEU A 36 0.35 21.90 38.01
N SER A 37 0.54 22.64 36.91
CA SER A 37 -0.59 23.28 36.24
C SER A 37 -1.39 22.27 35.42
N PRO A 38 -2.72 22.44 35.26
CA PRO A 38 -3.54 21.56 34.43
C PRO A 38 -3.04 21.45 32.98
N SER A 39 -2.60 22.57 32.38
CA SER A 39 -2.02 22.58 31.03
C SER A 39 -0.72 21.77 30.95
N TYR A 40 0.13 21.82 31.98
CA TYR A 40 1.34 21.02 32.01
C TYR A 40 1.03 19.53 32.17
N LEU A 41 0.03 19.16 32.97
CA LEU A 41 -0.43 17.77 33.07
C LEU A 41 -0.98 17.26 31.73
N ASP A 42 -1.76 18.08 31.02
CA ASP A 42 -2.29 17.73 29.71
C ASP A 42 -1.18 17.48 28.68
N GLN A 43 -0.15 18.33 28.65
CA GLN A 43 1.04 18.13 27.82
C GLN A 43 1.79 16.83 28.15
N LEU A 44 1.84 16.46 29.43
CA LEU A 44 2.41 15.18 29.86
C LEU A 44 1.54 14.01 29.40
N GLU A 45 0.21 14.07 29.59
CA GLU A 45 -0.75 13.03 29.17
C GLU A 45 -0.77 12.80 27.64
N GLN A 46 -0.53 13.86 26.87
CA GLN A 46 -0.46 13.82 25.41
C GLN A 46 0.94 13.49 24.85
N ASN A 47 1.92 13.17 25.71
CA ASN A 47 3.32 12.93 25.33
C ASN A 47 3.99 14.13 24.62
N GLN A 48 3.48 15.35 24.76
CA GLN A 48 4.12 16.56 24.24
C GLN A 48 5.35 16.93 25.07
N ARG A 49 5.36 16.57 26.36
CA ARG A 49 6.52 16.70 27.24
C ARG A 49 6.89 15.36 27.89
N PRO A 50 8.19 15.06 28.02
CA PRO A 50 8.61 13.89 28.78
C PRO A 50 8.37 14.12 30.27
N LEU A 51 8.02 13.06 31.00
CA LEU A 51 8.00 13.08 32.46
C LEU A 51 9.43 13.26 32.97
N THR A 52 9.63 14.28 33.78
CA THR A 52 10.89 14.51 34.47
C THR A 52 10.99 13.63 35.72
N VAL A 53 12.20 13.40 36.20
CA VAL A 53 12.45 12.68 37.46
C VAL A 53 11.69 13.31 38.62
N ALA A 54 11.62 14.65 38.67
CA ALA A 54 10.85 15.38 39.66
C ALA A 54 9.34 15.03 39.62
N VAL A 55 8.74 14.91 38.43
CA VAL A 55 7.33 14.53 38.29
C VAL A 55 7.10 13.07 38.68
N LEU A 56 8.02 12.17 38.30
CA LEU A 56 7.95 10.75 38.68
C LEU A 56 8.01 10.54 40.20
N LEU A 57 8.89 11.26 40.90
CA LEU A 57 8.97 11.23 42.37
C LEU A 57 7.70 11.78 43.02
N ARG A 58 7.07 12.80 42.43
CA ARG A 58 5.79 13.32 42.92
C ARG A 58 4.66 12.32 42.69
N LEU A 59 4.64 11.62 41.55
CA LEU A 59 3.69 10.54 41.27
C LEU A 59 3.84 9.39 42.25
N GLN A 60 5.07 8.95 42.52
CA GLN A 60 5.34 7.91 43.51
C GLN A 60 4.79 8.31 44.89
N ARG A 61 5.01 9.55 45.34
CA ARG A 61 4.51 10.00 46.65
C ARG A 61 2.99 10.20 46.71
N ALA A 62 2.41 10.78 45.65
CA ALA A 62 0.99 11.15 45.64
C ALA A 62 0.08 9.95 45.35
N LEU A 63 0.58 8.95 44.62
CA LEU A 63 -0.22 7.82 44.14
C LEU A 63 0.33 6.45 44.56
N ASP A 64 1.41 6.39 45.33
CA ASP A 64 2.07 5.14 45.76
C ASP A 64 2.40 4.20 44.59
N VAL A 65 3.06 4.74 43.58
CA VAL A 65 3.38 4.03 42.34
C VAL A 65 4.87 3.73 42.24
N ASP A 66 5.22 2.45 42.09
CA ASP A 66 6.59 2.05 41.80
C ASP A 66 6.98 2.34 40.33
N VAL A 67 7.81 3.37 40.16
CA VAL A 67 8.33 3.85 38.88
C VAL A 67 9.18 2.78 38.17
N GLN A 68 9.82 1.88 38.93
CA GLN A 68 10.63 0.79 38.37
C GLN A 68 9.74 -0.32 37.79
N ALA A 69 8.68 -0.71 38.50
CA ALA A 69 7.66 -1.60 37.98
C ALA A 69 7.02 -1.03 36.69
N PHE A 70 6.75 0.27 36.66
CA PHE A 70 6.17 0.95 35.49
C PHE A 70 7.03 0.89 34.22
N SER A 71 8.36 0.91 34.38
CA SER A 71 9.31 0.83 33.27
C SER A 71 9.49 -0.61 32.78
N LYS A 72 9.58 -1.57 33.70
CA LYS A 72 9.63 -3.01 33.36
C LYS A 72 8.38 -3.47 32.61
N ASP A 73 7.21 -3.00 33.03
CA ASP A 73 5.95 -3.29 32.35
C ASP A 73 5.90 -2.72 30.93
N GLU A 74 6.53 -1.57 30.68
CA GLU A 74 6.60 -0.98 29.33
C GLU A 74 7.51 -1.79 28.42
N GLU A 75 8.66 -2.20 28.95
CA GLU A 75 9.62 -3.04 28.22
C GLU A 75 8.98 -4.38 27.86
N ALA A 76 8.30 -5.04 28.82
CA ALA A 76 7.59 -6.29 28.57
C ALA A 76 6.49 -6.15 27.51
N ARG A 77 5.72 -5.05 27.54
CA ARG A 77 4.70 -4.75 26.52
C ARG A 77 5.33 -4.47 25.15
N LEU A 78 6.46 -3.76 25.12
CA LEU A 78 7.16 -3.45 23.88
C LEU A 78 7.74 -4.72 23.26
N VAL A 79 8.32 -5.62 24.05
CA VAL A 79 8.78 -6.94 23.61
C VAL A 79 7.62 -7.76 23.05
N ALA A 80 6.48 -7.79 23.75
CA ALA A 80 5.29 -8.50 23.26
C ALA A 80 4.80 -7.93 21.91
N GLY A 81 4.74 -6.60 21.79
CA GLY A 81 4.34 -5.94 20.56
C GLY A 81 5.34 -6.13 19.41
N LEU A 82 6.64 -6.19 19.70
CA LEU A 82 7.66 -6.49 18.70
C LEU A 82 7.58 -7.94 18.20
N ARG A 83 7.34 -8.89 19.11
CA ARG A 83 7.14 -10.30 18.77
C ARG A 83 5.94 -10.47 17.84
N GLU A 84 4.84 -9.78 18.12
CA GLU A 84 3.66 -9.76 17.25
C GLU A 84 3.98 -9.10 15.91
N ALA A 85 4.63 -7.93 15.93
CA ALA A 85 4.92 -7.17 14.73
C ALA A 85 5.85 -7.90 13.74
N LEU A 86 6.73 -8.75 14.26
CA LEU A 86 7.75 -9.49 13.51
C LEU A 86 7.43 -10.98 13.39
N ALA A 87 6.22 -11.42 13.76
CA ALA A 87 5.84 -12.83 13.70
C ALA A 87 5.92 -13.42 12.28
N ASP A 88 5.58 -12.61 11.27
CA ASP A 88 5.58 -12.98 9.84
C ASP A 88 6.85 -12.50 9.09
N ALA A 89 7.89 -12.09 9.81
CA ALA A 89 9.13 -11.63 9.17
C ALA A 89 9.83 -12.80 8.45
N LEU A 90 10.44 -12.50 7.30
CA LEU A 90 11.22 -13.49 6.52
C LEU A 90 12.38 -14.08 7.33
N GLU A 91 12.95 -13.28 8.23
CA GLU A 91 14.01 -13.68 9.15
C GLU A 91 13.48 -13.62 10.59
N PRO A 92 13.48 -14.75 11.33
CA PRO A 92 12.99 -14.79 12.70
C PRO A 92 13.95 -14.09 13.65
N VAL A 93 13.44 -13.17 14.46
CA VAL A 93 14.23 -12.45 15.47
C VAL A 93 14.08 -13.11 16.84
N ALA A 94 15.21 -13.46 17.47
CA ALA A 94 15.20 -14.16 18.75
C ALA A 94 14.71 -13.26 19.90
N LEU A 95 14.08 -13.86 20.93
CA LEU A 95 13.57 -13.12 22.09
C LEU A 95 14.62 -12.23 22.79
N PRO A 96 15.88 -12.65 22.99
CA PRO A 96 16.91 -11.78 23.58
C PRO A 96 17.16 -10.51 22.78
N GLU A 97 17.13 -10.58 21.45
CA GLU A 97 17.31 -9.40 20.58
C GLU A 97 16.12 -8.44 20.68
N LEU A 98 14.90 -8.96 20.80
CA LEU A 98 13.71 -8.13 21.04
C LEU A 98 13.79 -7.41 22.39
N GLN A 99 14.29 -8.10 23.42
CA GLN A 99 14.55 -7.50 24.73
C GLN A 99 15.62 -6.41 24.65
N GLU A 100 16.71 -6.66 23.93
CA GLU A 100 17.79 -5.69 23.69
C GLU A 100 17.25 -4.42 23.01
N VAL A 101 16.42 -4.56 21.97
CA VAL A 101 15.80 -3.43 21.27
C VAL A 101 14.85 -2.68 22.20
N ALA A 102 14.03 -3.37 23.00
CA ALA A 102 13.13 -2.73 23.94
C ALA A 102 13.89 -1.96 25.04
N ALA A 103 15.00 -2.53 25.53
CA ALA A 103 15.83 -1.97 26.58
C ALA A 103 16.72 -0.82 26.10
N GLN A 104 17.35 -0.95 24.92
CA GLN A 104 18.34 0.01 24.43
C GLN A 104 17.76 1.01 23.43
N MET A 105 16.83 0.57 22.58
CA MET A 105 16.29 1.34 21.44
C MET A 105 14.76 1.43 21.43
N PRO A 106 14.09 1.86 22.53
CA PRO A 106 12.63 1.80 22.64
C PRO A 106 11.88 2.66 21.63
N ALA A 107 12.52 3.72 21.10
CA ALA A 107 11.92 4.54 20.04
C ALA A 107 11.83 3.78 18.71
N LEU A 108 12.86 3.01 18.36
CA LEU A 108 12.84 2.12 17.20
C LEU A 108 11.80 1.03 17.38
N GLY A 109 11.78 0.38 18.55
CA GLY A 109 10.80 -0.66 18.84
C GLY A 109 9.36 -0.16 18.68
N ARG A 110 9.05 1.02 19.22
CA ARG A 110 7.72 1.64 19.05
C ARG A 110 7.39 1.99 17.59
N ALA A 111 8.37 2.44 16.81
CA ALA A 111 8.17 2.74 15.39
C ALA A 111 7.81 1.48 14.59
N VAL A 112 8.49 0.36 14.85
CA VAL A 112 8.19 -0.94 14.23
C VAL A 112 6.78 -1.40 14.58
N VAL A 113 6.41 -1.36 15.86
CA VAL A 113 5.06 -1.73 16.30
C VAL A 113 3.99 -0.81 15.67
N ALA A 114 4.25 0.50 15.56
CA ALA A 114 3.33 1.44 14.93
C ALA A 114 3.16 1.18 13.43
N LEU A 115 4.24 0.83 12.72
CA LEU A 115 4.17 0.44 11.31
C LEU A 115 3.35 -0.84 11.12
N HIS A 116 3.55 -1.84 11.97
CA HIS A 116 2.78 -3.08 11.91
C HIS A 116 1.28 -2.82 12.14
N ARG A 117 0.92 -2.05 13.17
CA ARG A 117 -0.48 -1.68 13.44
C ARG A 117 -1.10 -0.93 12.26
N ARG A 118 -0.39 0.04 11.70
CA ARG A 118 -0.85 0.75 10.49
C ARG A 118 -1.06 -0.22 9.33
N ALA A 119 -0.17 -1.20 9.14
CA ALA A 119 -0.31 -2.20 8.09
C ALA A 119 -1.47 -3.18 8.37
N ALA A 120 -1.75 -3.51 9.63
CA ALA A 120 -2.93 -4.29 10.03
C ALA A 120 -4.21 -3.49 9.79
N ASP A 121 -4.28 -2.23 10.22
CA ASP A 121 -5.42 -1.34 9.97
C ASP A 121 -5.68 -1.17 8.46
N LEU A 122 -4.62 -1.03 7.66
CA LEU A 122 -4.73 -0.95 6.21
C LEU A 122 -5.24 -2.26 5.61
N ARG A 123 -4.78 -3.42 6.09
CA ARG A 123 -5.29 -4.73 5.67
C ARG A 123 -6.76 -4.90 6.03
N GLU A 124 -7.15 -4.60 7.26
CA GLU A 124 -8.55 -4.66 7.70
C GLU A 124 -9.42 -3.68 6.89
N ARG A 125 -8.94 -2.46 6.62
CA ARG A 125 -9.65 -1.53 5.74
C ARG A 125 -9.77 -2.05 4.31
N LEU A 126 -8.73 -2.68 3.77
CA LEU A 126 -8.77 -3.31 2.45
C LEU A 126 -9.73 -4.49 2.43
N GLU A 127 -9.78 -5.31 3.49
CA GLU A 127 -10.74 -6.40 3.64
C GLU A 127 -12.17 -5.88 3.78
N MET A 128 -12.40 -4.83 4.57
CA MET A 128 -13.70 -4.16 4.69
C MET A 128 -14.14 -3.52 3.37
N LEU A 129 -13.21 -2.90 2.64
CA LEU A 129 -13.47 -2.38 1.30
C LEU A 129 -13.70 -3.52 0.31
N SER A 130 -12.98 -4.64 0.42
CA SER A 130 -13.15 -5.83 -0.41
C SER A 130 -14.48 -6.53 -0.16
N LEU A 131 -14.93 -6.59 1.10
CA LEU A 131 -16.25 -7.09 1.48
C LEU A 131 -17.34 -6.16 0.95
N ARG A 132 -17.17 -4.84 1.07
CA ARG A 132 -18.09 -3.85 0.47
C ARG A 132 -18.10 -3.91 -1.06
N LEU A 133 -16.94 -4.03 -1.71
CA LEU A 133 -16.80 -4.22 -3.16
C LEU A 133 -17.27 -5.61 -3.61
N GLY A 134 -17.27 -6.58 -2.71
CA GLY A 134 -17.77 -7.93 -2.93
C GLY A 134 -19.30 -8.01 -2.82
N ASP A 135 -19.90 -7.15 -1.99
CA ASP A 135 -21.34 -6.90 -1.88
C ASP A 135 -21.82 -6.00 -3.04
N ASP A 136 -21.03 -4.98 -3.37
CA ASP A 136 -21.15 -4.12 -4.56
C ASP A 136 -20.52 -4.78 -5.81
N ARG A 137 -20.58 -6.12 -5.93
CA ARG A 137 -20.38 -6.81 -7.22
C ARG A 137 -21.50 -6.56 -8.22
N ALA A 138 -22.44 -5.68 -7.86
CA ALA A 138 -23.23 -4.94 -8.81
C ALA A 138 -22.48 -3.75 -9.45
N ASP A 139 -21.54 -3.04 -8.81
CA ASP A 139 -20.84 -1.92 -9.46
C ASP A 139 -19.46 -1.55 -8.85
N THR A 140 -18.46 -1.55 -9.72
CA THR A 140 -17.01 -1.71 -9.46
C THR A 140 -16.20 -0.45 -9.08
N SER A 141 -15.31 -0.63 -8.08
CA SER A 141 -13.88 -0.25 -8.02
C SER A 141 -13.43 1.20 -8.25
N ALA A 142 -12.89 1.83 -7.19
CA ALA A 142 -12.00 3.00 -7.26
C ALA A 142 -10.57 2.61 -6.82
N LEU A 143 -9.82 2.01 -7.75
CA LEU A 143 -8.36 2.02 -7.80
C LEU A 143 -7.96 2.67 -9.14
N PRO A 144 -6.78 3.29 -9.30
CA PRO A 144 -6.26 3.60 -10.62
C PRO A 144 -5.92 2.28 -11.32
N THR A 145 -6.90 1.74 -12.04
CA THR A 145 -6.79 0.56 -12.89
C THR A 145 -5.64 0.79 -13.86
N MET A 146 -4.62 -0.08 -13.83
CA MET A 146 -3.52 0.01 -14.78
C MET A 146 -4.10 -0.05 -16.20
N PRO A 147 -3.54 0.63 -17.22
CA PRO A 147 -4.18 0.71 -18.55
C PRO A 147 -4.54 -0.66 -19.15
N PHE A 148 -3.74 -1.70 -18.88
CA PHE A 148 -4.04 -3.06 -19.33
C PHE A 148 -5.23 -3.70 -18.58
N GLU A 149 -5.47 -3.33 -17.32
CA GLU A 149 -6.59 -3.82 -16.51
C GLU A 149 -7.89 -3.19 -17.00
N VAL A 150 -7.91 -1.92 -17.39
CA VAL A 150 -9.10 -1.27 -17.96
C VAL A 150 -9.55 -2.00 -19.22
N VAL A 151 -8.58 -2.33 -20.09
CA VAL A 151 -8.85 -3.08 -21.32
C VAL A 151 -9.30 -4.49 -20.98
N ARG A 152 -8.62 -5.19 -20.07
CA ARG A 152 -9.01 -6.55 -19.64
C ARG A 152 -10.45 -6.57 -19.11
N ASP A 153 -10.79 -5.65 -18.24
CA ASP A 153 -12.11 -5.58 -17.60
C ASP A 153 -13.18 -5.20 -18.62
N PHE A 154 -12.88 -4.32 -19.58
CA PHE A 154 -13.74 -4.04 -20.73
C PHE A 154 -14.02 -5.30 -21.57
N PHE A 155 -13.00 -6.10 -21.87
CA PHE A 155 -13.18 -7.37 -22.59
C PHE A 155 -14.01 -8.38 -21.79
N PHE A 156 -13.79 -8.49 -20.47
CA PHE A 156 -14.61 -9.35 -19.61
C PHE A 156 -16.06 -8.91 -19.52
N ALA A 157 -16.33 -7.61 -19.40
CA ALA A 157 -17.69 -7.06 -19.36
C ALA A 157 -18.49 -7.41 -20.63
N HIS A 158 -17.80 -7.57 -21.75
CA HIS A 158 -18.37 -7.97 -23.03
C HIS A 158 -18.27 -9.49 -23.28
N GLN A 159 -17.85 -10.30 -22.29
CA GLN A 159 -17.67 -11.75 -22.43
C GLN A 159 -16.74 -12.14 -23.60
N ASN A 160 -15.75 -11.29 -23.90
CA ASN A 160 -14.89 -11.40 -25.09
C ASN A 160 -15.63 -11.44 -26.43
N HIS A 161 -16.85 -10.88 -26.50
CA HIS A 161 -17.68 -10.86 -27.69
C HIS A 161 -18.23 -9.45 -27.98
N PHE A 162 -18.00 -8.94 -29.17
CA PHE A 162 -18.29 -7.57 -29.57
C PHE A 162 -19.14 -7.47 -30.84
N ASP A 163 -20.27 -8.18 -30.90
CA ASP A 163 -21.31 -8.20 -31.95
C ASP A 163 -21.11 -7.28 -33.19
N PRO A 164 -21.07 -5.93 -33.07
CA PRO A 164 -20.83 -5.06 -34.23
C PRO A 164 -19.48 -5.28 -34.93
N LEU A 165 -18.41 -5.55 -34.18
CA LEU A 165 -17.07 -5.83 -34.71
C LEU A 165 -17.03 -7.20 -35.39
N GLU A 166 -17.62 -8.21 -34.77
CA GLU A 166 -17.71 -9.57 -35.28
C GLU A 166 -18.45 -9.58 -36.62
N ARG A 167 -19.63 -8.97 -36.66
CA ARG A 167 -20.41 -8.85 -37.92
C ARG A 167 -19.70 -8.03 -38.99
N ALA A 168 -18.94 -7.00 -38.61
CA ALA A 168 -18.14 -6.24 -39.57
C ALA A 168 -16.92 -7.04 -40.07
N ALA A 169 -16.36 -7.91 -39.24
CA ALA A 169 -15.21 -8.75 -39.56
C ALA A 169 -15.59 -10.02 -40.34
N GLU A 170 -16.84 -10.48 -40.26
CA GLU A 170 -17.40 -11.62 -41.00
C GLU A 170 -17.50 -11.42 -42.52
N ALA A 171 -16.86 -10.37 -43.07
CA ALA A 171 -16.86 -10.10 -44.49
C ALA A 171 -16.33 -11.32 -45.29
N PRO A 172 -17.10 -11.84 -46.26
CA PRO A 172 -16.71 -13.03 -46.99
C PRO A 172 -15.50 -12.73 -47.88
N ALA A 173 -14.39 -13.42 -47.62
CA ALA A 173 -13.30 -13.51 -48.59
C ALA A 173 -13.88 -14.22 -49.83
N ALA A 174 -14.01 -13.50 -50.94
CA ALA A 174 -14.67 -13.94 -52.16
C ALA A 174 -13.90 -15.06 -52.91
N GLY A 175 -13.68 -16.21 -52.25
CA GLY A 175 -12.90 -17.33 -52.75
C GLY A 175 -11.39 -17.07 -52.87
N MET A 176 -10.90 -15.95 -52.32
CA MET A 176 -9.49 -15.54 -52.39
C MET A 176 -8.72 -15.88 -51.12
N ALA A 177 -7.39 -16.00 -51.23
CA ALA A 177 -6.54 -16.05 -50.04
C ALA A 177 -6.70 -14.77 -49.22
N GLN A 178 -6.74 -14.92 -47.89
CA GLN A 178 -7.07 -13.84 -46.96
C GLN A 178 -6.14 -12.62 -47.10
N VAL A 179 -4.84 -12.85 -47.35
CA VAL A 179 -3.85 -11.79 -47.59
C VAL A 179 -4.18 -11.00 -48.85
N ASP A 180 -4.39 -11.69 -49.98
CA ASP A 180 -4.69 -11.04 -51.27
C ASP A 180 -5.99 -10.24 -51.22
N TRP A 181 -7.00 -10.77 -50.53
CA TRP A 181 -8.26 -10.08 -50.31
C TRP A 181 -8.07 -8.81 -49.46
N LEU A 182 -7.33 -8.89 -48.36
CA LEU A 182 -7.05 -7.75 -47.49
C LEU A 182 -6.23 -6.66 -48.21
N GLU A 183 -5.23 -7.03 -49.00
CA GLU A 183 -4.44 -6.08 -49.80
C GLU A 183 -5.32 -5.34 -50.82
N ARG A 184 -6.18 -6.07 -51.54
CA ARG A 184 -7.14 -5.46 -52.48
C ARG A 184 -8.15 -4.56 -51.78
N ARG A 185 -8.69 -4.99 -50.64
CA ARG A 185 -9.65 -4.20 -49.86
C ARG A 185 -9.01 -2.90 -49.35
N LEU A 186 -7.81 -2.98 -48.79
CA LEU A 186 -7.05 -1.82 -48.34
C LEU A 186 -6.77 -0.84 -49.48
N ALA A 187 -6.42 -1.33 -50.66
CA ALA A 187 -6.19 -0.49 -51.84
C ALA A 187 -7.48 0.16 -52.36
N HIS A 188 -8.54 -0.61 -52.54
CA HIS A 188 -9.79 -0.14 -53.18
C HIS A 188 -10.70 0.65 -52.26
N GLU A 189 -10.93 0.20 -51.02
CA GLU A 189 -11.86 0.86 -50.10
C GLU A 189 -11.17 1.94 -49.25
N HIS A 190 -9.89 1.77 -48.93
CA HIS A 190 -9.18 2.67 -48.01
C HIS A 190 -8.05 3.49 -48.67
N GLY A 191 -7.72 3.22 -49.95
CA GLY A 191 -6.64 3.90 -50.66
C GLY A 191 -5.26 3.66 -50.03
N VAL A 192 -5.08 2.52 -49.35
CA VAL A 192 -3.85 2.14 -48.66
C VAL A 192 -3.07 1.15 -49.51
N ARG A 193 -1.81 1.47 -49.80
CA ARG A 193 -0.90 0.60 -50.55
C ARG A 193 -0.07 -0.24 -49.60
N VAL A 194 -0.06 -1.55 -49.80
CA VAL A 194 0.78 -2.49 -49.04
C VAL A 194 2.10 -2.69 -49.78
N VAL A 195 3.22 -2.58 -49.06
CA VAL A 195 4.57 -2.85 -49.59
C VAL A 195 5.39 -3.65 -48.59
N LEU A 196 6.34 -4.44 -49.09
CA LEU A 196 7.30 -5.12 -48.23
C LEU A 196 8.36 -4.12 -47.75
N ALA A 197 8.68 -4.18 -46.46
CA ALA A 197 9.75 -3.38 -45.88
C ALA A 197 11.11 -3.85 -46.40
N GLY A 198 12.06 -2.92 -46.53
CA GLY A 198 13.44 -3.23 -46.89
C GLY A 198 14.18 -3.96 -45.77
N GLU A 199 15.24 -4.69 -46.14
CA GLU A 199 16.10 -5.39 -45.18
C GLU A 199 16.74 -4.37 -44.21
N GLY A 200 16.36 -4.44 -42.93
CA GLY A 200 16.85 -3.53 -41.87
C GLY A 200 15.76 -2.93 -40.98
N GLU A 201 14.47 -3.00 -41.34
CA GLU A 201 13.40 -2.53 -40.47
C GLU A 201 13.03 -3.56 -39.38
N ALA A 202 13.38 -3.28 -38.12
CA ALA A 202 13.08 -4.18 -36.99
C ALA A 202 11.57 -4.33 -36.66
N ARG A 203 10.71 -3.43 -37.17
CA ARG A 203 9.28 -3.43 -36.85
C ARG A 203 8.51 -4.35 -37.81
N LYS A 204 7.65 -5.21 -37.24
CA LYS A 204 6.80 -6.14 -38.02
C LYS A 204 5.83 -5.44 -38.97
N ARG A 205 5.42 -4.20 -38.64
CA ARG A 205 4.47 -3.38 -39.40
C ARG A 205 4.74 -1.89 -39.15
N ARG A 206 4.62 -1.06 -40.19
CA ARG A 206 4.64 0.41 -40.08
C ARG A 206 3.67 1.03 -41.09
N TYR A 207 2.75 1.85 -40.61
CA TYR A 207 1.85 2.63 -41.47
C TYR A 207 2.35 4.07 -41.57
N ASP A 208 2.47 4.57 -42.81
CA ASP A 208 2.75 5.97 -43.10
C ASP A 208 1.47 6.66 -43.58
N VAL A 209 0.98 7.59 -42.75
CA VAL A 209 -0.27 8.31 -42.98
C VAL A 209 -0.17 9.24 -44.19
N ALA A 210 0.98 9.87 -44.42
CA ALA A 210 1.17 10.86 -45.48
C ALA A 210 1.14 10.20 -46.87
N SER A 211 1.80 9.05 -47.00
CA SER A 211 1.86 8.29 -48.25
C SER A 211 0.82 7.16 -48.34
N ARG A 212 -0.05 7.02 -47.35
CA ARG A 212 -1.00 5.91 -47.16
C ARG A 212 -0.39 4.55 -47.49
N THR A 213 0.85 4.35 -47.04
CA THR A 213 1.64 3.17 -47.37
C THR A 213 1.84 2.33 -46.12
N LEU A 214 1.38 1.08 -46.16
CA LEU A 214 1.55 0.09 -45.12
C LEU A 214 2.75 -0.81 -45.44
N ARG A 215 3.81 -0.70 -44.65
CA ARG A 215 5.03 -1.51 -44.76
C ARG A 215 4.94 -2.74 -43.87
N ILE A 216 5.19 -3.92 -44.43
CA ILE A 216 5.19 -5.20 -43.71
C ILE A 216 6.53 -5.90 -43.87
N HIS A 217 7.05 -6.45 -42.77
CA HIS A 217 8.33 -7.14 -42.78
C HIS A 217 8.27 -8.46 -43.58
N PRO A 218 9.27 -8.78 -44.44
CA PRO A 218 9.21 -9.93 -45.34
C PRO A 218 9.23 -11.28 -44.61
N SER A 219 9.80 -11.37 -43.40
CA SER A 219 9.89 -12.63 -42.63
C SER A 219 8.57 -13.13 -42.04
N LEU A 220 7.46 -12.37 -42.16
CA LEU A 220 6.18 -12.80 -41.64
C LEU A 220 5.54 -13.87 -42.54
N GLY A 221 5.11 -14.98 -41.93
CA GLY A 221 4.33 -16.00 -42.60
C GLY A 221 2.92 -15.51 -43.00
N PRO A 222 2.19 -16.25 -43.86
CA PRO A 222 0.91 -15.80 -44.42
C PRO A 222 -0.15 -15.37 -43.38
N ALA A 223 -0.34 -16.15 -42.31
CA ALA A 223 -1.31 -15.83 -41.25
C ALA A 223 -0.91 -14.58 -40.44
N GLN A 224 0.39 -14.40 -40.17
CA GLN A 224 0.89 -13.21 -39.48
C GLN A 224 0.76 -11.96 -40.35
N ARG A 225 0.96 -12.07 -41.67
CA ARG A 225 0.71 -10.98 -42.61
C ARG A 225 -0.77 -10.61 -42.62
N ALA A 226 -1.68 -11.58 -42.74
CA ALA A 226 -3.11 -11.34 -42.70
C ALA A 226 -3.54 -10.60 -41.43
N PHE A 227 -3.08 -11.03 -40.24
CA PHE A 227 -3.38 -10.36 -38.98
C PHE A 227 -2.87 -8.90 -38.94
N ARG A 228 -1.68 -8.62 -39.50
CA ARG A 228 -1.09 -7.27 -39.56
C ARG A 228 -1.70 -6.37 -40.63
N LEU A 229 -2.40 -6.94 -41.60
CA LEU A 229 -3.19 -6.19 -42.57
C LEU A 229 -4.58 -5.83 -42.01
N ALA A 230 -5.14 -6.69 -41.16
CA ALA A 230 -6.47 -6.52 -40.56
C ALA A 230 -6.49 -5.65 -39.28
N THR A 231 -5.34 -5.39 -38.67
CA THR A 231 -5.13 -4.50 -37.51
C THR A 231 -4.25 -3.34 -37.94
#